data_AF-A0A813D043-F1
#
_entry.id   AF-A0A813D043-F1
#
_cell.length_a   1.000
_cell.length_b   1.000
_cell.length_c   1.000
_cell.angle_alpha   90.00
_cell.angle_beta   90.00
_cell.angle_gamma   90.00
#
_symmetry.space_group_name_H-M   'P 1'
#
loop_
_entity.id
_entity.type
_entity.pdbx_description
1 polymer ?
#
loop_
_entity_poly.entity_id
_entity_poly.type
_entity_poly.pdbx_seq_one_letter_code
_entity_poly.pdbx_strand_id
1 'polypeptide(L)'
;TGSRAGGPVAATWAAMCKLGEEGYVETTRQIVGATRQMARGIEHIAGLRLVGRPDVCVVAFDTTEDAGFTCYAVADCMKQISGWELSTCQYPSCVHMAVTLPNSTNADQFVEDLRAAVAEVKKEPAKFASTAGLYGMAASLPSSFLEDAAGAYLDTMIEAIVPSS
;
A
#
# COMPACT_ATOMS: atom_id res chain seq x y z
N THR A 1 27.87 -9.66 11.91
CA THR A 1 27.30 -10.84 12.62
C THR A 1 28.23 -12.04 12.47
N GLY A 2 28.15 -13.03 13.40
CA GLY A 2 28.90 -14.30 13.45
C GLY A 2 28.14 -15.48 12.83
N SER A 3 27.72 -16.50 13.59
CA SER A 3 26.89 -17.61 13.07
C SER A 3 25.60 -17.12 12.40
N ARG A 4 25.28 -17.65 11.21
CA ARG A 4 24.11 -17.26 10.40
C ARG A 4 23.25 -18.47 10.04
N ALA A 5 21.94 -18.27 9.94
CA ALA A 5 21.02 -19.30 9.46
C ALA A 5 21.31 -19.60 7.97
N GLY A 6 21.73 -20.83 7.67
CA GLY A 6 22.03 -21.26 6.28
C GLY A 6 20.79 -21.48 5.42
N GLY A 7 19.63 -21.73 6.05
CA GLY A 7 18.36 -22.01 5.37
C GLY A 7 17.94 -20.92 4.37
N PRO A 8 17.85 -19.64 4.77
CA PRO A 8 17.52 -18.54 3.85
C PRO A 8 18.50 -18.40 2.67
N VAL A 9 19.78 -18.70 2.89
CA VAL A 9 20.80 -18.67 1.82
C VAL A 9 20.52 -19.78 0.80
N ALA A 10 20.30 -21.00 1.27
CA ALA A 10 19.97 -22.14 0.41
C ALA A 10 18.64 -21.92 -0.35
N ALA A 11 17.61 -21.38 0.32
CA ALA A 11 16.33 -21.06 -0.29
C ALA A 11 16.45 -19.97 -1.37
N THR A 12 17.25 -18.93 -1.12
CA THR A 12 17.52 -17.88 -2.10
C THR A 12 18.21 -18.45 -3.34
N TRP A 13 19.24 -19.28 -3.16
CA TRP A 13 19.92 -19.95 -4.27
C TRP A 13 18.97 -20.85 -5.07
N ALA A 14 18.15 -21.64 -4.38
CA ALA A 14 17.15 -22.50 -5.02
C ALA A 14 16.13 -21.69 -5.84
N ALA A 15 15.65 -20.56 -5.32
CA ALA A 15 14.73 -19.67 -6.03
C ALA A 15 15.39 -19.07 -7.29
N MET A 16 16.63 -18.58 -7.19
CA MET A 16 17.38 -18.04 -8.33
C MET A 16 17.57 -19.09 -9.42
N CYS A 17 17.99 -20.31 -9.06
CA CYS A 17 18.15 -21.40 -10.01
C CYS A 17 16.83 -21.86 -10.63
N LYS A 18 15.73 -21.85 -9.87
CA LYS A 18 14.41 -22.26 -10.36
C LYS A 18 13.81 -21.25 -11.34
N LEU A 19 13.96 -19.95 -11.06
CA LEU A 19 13.45 -18.88 -11.93
C LEU A 19 14.32 -18.73 -13.18
N GLY A 20 15.64 -18.70 -13.01
CA GLY A 20 16.57 -18.35 -14.08
C GLY A 20 16.32 -16.94 -14.63
N GLU A 21 17.09 -16.53 -15.63
CA GLU A 21 16.96 -15.20 -16.24
C GLU A 21 15.58 -14.99 -16.88
N GLU A 22 15.11 -15.96 -17.67
CA GLU A 22 13.82 -15.88 -18.36
C GLU A 22 12.65 -15.73 -17.38
N GLY A 23 12.67 -16.47 -16.27
CA GLY A 23 11.63 -16.37 -15.24
C GLY A 23 11.61 -15.00 -14.56
N TYR A 24 12.78 -14.40 -14.29
CA TYR A 24 12.85 -13.03 -13.78
C TYR A 24 12.34 -12.01 -14.80
N VAL A 25 12.76 -12.12 -16.07
CA VAL A 25 12.31 -11.21 -17.14
C VAL A 25 10.79 -11.26 -17.31
N GLU A 26 10.20 -12.45 -17.34
CA GLU A 26 8.75 -12.61 -17.46
C GLU A 26 8.00 -12.10 -16.23
N THR A 27 8.49 -12.42 -15.03
CA THR A 27 7.89 -11.92 -13.77
C THR A 27 7.94 -10.39 -13.72
N THR A 28 9.06 -9.77 -14.09
CA THR A 28 9.17 -8.32 -14.17
C THR A 28 8.23 -7.73 -15.22
N ARG A 29 8.10 -8.36 -16.39
CA ARG A 29 7.15 -7.91 -17.43
C ARG A 29 5.71 -7.87 -16.91
N GLN A 30 5.28 -8.91 -16.19
CA GLN A 30 3.94 -8.99 -15.61
C GLN A 30 3.72 -7.91 -14.55
N ILE A 31 4.64 -7.77 -13.60
CA ILE A 31 4.54 -6.79 -12.50
C ILE A 31 4.53 -5.35 -13.04
N VAL A 32 5.48 -5.00 -13.91
CA VAL A 32 5.57 -3.65 -14.48
C VAL A 32 4.40 -3.38 -15.43
N GLY A 33 3.95 -4.38 -16.18
CA GLY A 33 2.77 -4.30 -17.04
C GLY A 33 1.52 -3.94 -16.23
N ALA A 34 1.26 -4.68 -15.15
CA ALA A 34 0.16 -4.45 -14.23
C ALA A 34 0.26 -3.07 -13.55
N THR A 35 1.45 -2.67 -13.09
CA THR A 35 1.68 -1.36 -12.47
C THR A 35 1.30 -0.22 -13.42
N ARG A 36 1.72 -0.31 -14.69
CA ARG A 36 1.38 0.69 -15.72
C ARG A 36 -0.11 0.67 -16.06
N GLN A 37 -0.76 -0.48 -16.01
CA GLN A 37 -2.20 -0.61 -16.24
C GLN A 37 -3.00 0.05 -15.12
N MET A 38 -2.66 -0.24 -13.85
CA MET A 38 -3.25 0.44 -12.69
C MET A 38 -3.04 1.95 -12.76
N ALA A 39 -1.82 2.39 -13.09
CA ALA A 39 -1.50 3.82 -13.25
C ALA A 39 -2.39 4.51 -14.29
N ARG A 40 -2.50 3.94 -15.51
CA ARG A 40 -3.41 4.45 -16.53
C ARG A 40 -4.85 4.47 -16.02
N GLY A 41 -5.28 3.42 -15.31
CA GLY A 41 -6.60 3.37 -14.71
C GLY A 41 -6.87 4.55 -13.78
N ILE A 42 -5.93 4.82 -12.87
CA ILE A 42 -5.99 5.92 -11.89
C ILE A 42 -6.08 7.28 -12.56
N GLU A 43 -5.29 7.54 -13.61
CA GLU A 43 -5.30 8.82 -14.34
C GLU A 43 -6.70 9.15 -14.94
N HIS A 44 -7.52 8.13 -15.18
CA HIS A 44 -8.88 8.27 -15.72
C HIS A 44 -9.96 8.28 -14.63
N ILE A 45 -9.61 8.46 -13.35
CA ILE A 45 -10.56 8.56 -12.23
C ILE A 45 -10.58 9.99 -11.73
N ALA A 46 -11.71 10.66 -11.93
CA ALA A 46 -11.89 12.05 -11.50
C ALA A 46 -11.77 12.20 -9.98
N GLY A 47 -10.87 13.09 -9.55
CA GLY A 47 -10.55 13.34 -8.14
C GLY A 47 -9.28 12.64 -7.65
N LEU A 48 -8.63 11.81 -8.49
CA LEU A 48 -7.34 11.20 -8.20
C LEU A 48 -6.23 11.77 -9.10
N ARG A 49 -4.99 11.73 -8.60
CA ARG A 49 -3.78 12.05 -9.33
C ARG A 49 -2.67 11.06 -8.95
N LEU A 50 -1.80 10.73 -9.90
CA LEU A 50 -0.60 9.95 -9.59
C LEU A 50 0.41 10.79 -8.81
N VAL A 51 1.14 10.13 -7.92
CA VAL A 51 2.28 10.73 -7.19
C VAL A 51 3.56 10.11 -7.73
N GLY A 52 4.37 10.92 -8.42
CA GLY A 52 5.59 10.47 -9.06
C GLY A 52 5.33 9.69 -10.36
N ARG A 53 6.26 8.78 -10.71
CA ARG A 53 6.22 8.01 -11.96
C ARG A 53 6.18 6.50 -11.67
N PRO A 54 5.19 5.75 -12.21
CA PRO A 54 5.06 4.31 -12.01
C PRO A 54 5.93 3.53 -13.02
N ASP A 55 7.26 3.73 -12.96
CA ASP A 55 8.18 3.14 -13.92
C ASP A 55 8.49 1.64 -13.62
N VAL A 56 8.27 1.20 -12.38
CA VAL A 56 8.61 -0.15 -11.88
C VAL A 56 7.40 -0.89 -11.27
N CYS A 57 7.47 -1.34 -10.02
CA CYS A 57 6.44 -2.15 -9.35
C CYS A 57 5.56 -1.38 -8.36
N VAL A 58 5.69 -0.05 -8.26
CA VAL A 58 4.91 0.75 -7.31
C VAL A 58 4.09 1.77 -8.07
N VAL A 59 2.82 1.85 -7.72
CA VAL A 59 1.92 2.92 -8.15
C VAL A 59 1.38 3.64 -6.92
N ALA A 60 1.60 4.95 -6.86
CA ALA A 60 1.14 5.81 -5.78
C ALA A 60 0.16 6.85 -6.32
N PHE A 61 -0.87 7.15 -5.55
CA PHE A 61 -1.85 8.16 -5.89
C PHE A 61 -2.26 8.98 -4.67
N ASP A 62 -2.72 10.18 -4.97
CA ASP A 62 -3.31 11.11 -4.02
C ASP A 62 -4.61 11.68 -4.64
N THR A 63 -5.38 12.41 -3.86
CA THR A 63 -6.56 13.14 -4.32
C THR A 63 -6.18 14.51 -4.88
N THR A 64 -6.95 15.01 -5.85
CA THR A 64 -6.83 16.40 -6.30
C THR A 64 -7.39 17.36 -5.24
N GLU A 65 -6.98 18.63 -5.27
CA GLU A 65 -7.39 19.62 -4.25
C GLU A 65 -8.90 19.87 -4.22
N ASP A 66 -9.57 19.70 -5.37
CA ASP A 66 -11.01 19.88 -5.57
C ASP A 66 -11.82 18.59 -5.34
N ALA A 67 -11.18 17.47 -4.99
CA ALA A 67 -11.85 16.18 -4.88
C ALA A 67 -12.92 16.12 -3.78
N GLY A 68 -12.73 16.88 -2.69
CA GLY A 68 -13.65 16.89 -1.53
C GLY A 68 -13.51 15.67 -0.60
N PHE A 69 -12.49 14.84 -0.80
CA PHE A 69 -12.13 13.70 0.06
C PHE A 69 -10.61 13.46 0.01
N THR A 70 -10.09 12.64 0.91
CA THR A 70 -8.65 12.32 1.01
C THR A 70 -8.33 10.95 0.42
N CYS A 71 -7.09 10.75 -0.02
CA CYS A 71 -6.62 9.45 -0.50
C CYS A 71 -6.68 8.35 0.59
N TYR A 72 -6.54 8.72 1.86
CA TYR A 72 -6.73 7.81 2.99
C TYR A 72 -8.16 7.29 3.10
N ALA A 73 -9.17 8.14 2.85
CA ALA A 73 -10.56 7.70 2.86
C ALA A 73 -10.87 6.71 1.72
N VAL A 74 -10.23 6.90 0.57
CA VAL A 74 -10.30 5.93 -0.54
C VAL A 74 -9.66 4.61 -0.15
N ALA A 75 -8.48 4.62 0.49
CA ALA A 75 -7.82 3.40 0.95
C ALA A 75 -8.64 2.64 2.01
N ASP A 76 -9.22 3.34 2.98
CA ASP A 76 -10.11 2.76 3.99
C ASP A 76 -11.33 2.12 3.34
N CYS A 77 -11.94 2.81 2.37
CA CYS A 77 -13.06 2.30 1.61
C CYS A 77 -12.69 1.03 0.83
N MET A 78 -11.58 1.06 0.08
CA MET A 78 -11.09 -0.10 -0.67
C MET A 78 -10.82 -1.32 0.22
N LYS A 79 -10.27 -1.10 1.43
CA LYS A 79 -10.07 -2.15 2.43
C LYS A 79 -11.39 -2.74 2.91
N GLN A 80 -12.39 -1.90 3.16
CA GLN A 80 -13.67 -2.33 3.69
C GLN A 80 -14.56 -3.03 2.65
N ILE A 81 -14.60 -2.55 1.41
CA ILE A 81 -15.55 -3.06 0.39
C ILE A 81 -14.96 -4.19 -0.46
N SER A 82 -13.64 -4.16 -0.71
CA SER A 82 -12.98 -5.08 -1.64
C SER A 82 -11.78 -5.81 -1.01
N GLY A 83 -11.40 -5.48 0.22
CA GLY A 83 -10.30 -6.14 0.94
C GLY A 83 -8.90 -5.70 0.51
N TRP A 84 -8.77 -4.65 -0.32
CA TRP A 84 -7.46 -4.13 -0.72
C TRP A 84 -6.79 -3.38 0.41
N GLU A 85 -5.60 -3.82 0.80
CA GLU A 85 -4.79 -3.12 1.80
C GLU A 85 -3.69 -2.32 1.10
N LEU A 86 -3.79 -0.98 1.19
CA LEU A 86 -2.83 -0.06 0.59
C LEU A 86 -1.89 0.49 1.64
N SER A 87 -0.64 0.72 1.24
CA SER A 87 0.34 1.37 2.11
C SER A 87 0.12 2.87 2.13
N THR A 88 0.03 3.41 3.34
CA THR A 88 -0.16 4.83 3.59
C THR A 88 1.20 5.54 3.66
N CYS A 89 1.26 6.74 3.10
CA CYS A 89 2.48 7.53 3.01
C CYS A 89 2.19 8.98 3.39
N GLN A 90 3.22 9.66 3.91
CA GLN A 90 3.16 11.06 4.33
C GLN A 90 4.30 11.85 3.68
N TYR A 91 4.12 13.16 3.56
CA TYR A 91 5.09 14.12 3.01
C TYR A 91 5.52 13.82 1.54
N PRO A 92 4.60 13.88 0.56
CA PRO A 92 3.21 14.35 0.60
C PRO A 92 2.22 13.27 1.05
N SER A 93 0.98 13.65 1.37
CA SER A 93 -0.08 12.68 1.64
C SER A 93 -0.32 11.82 0.40
N CYS A 94 -0.19 10.50 0.51
CA CYS A 94 -0.53 9.58 -0.57
C CYS A 94 -0.75 8.16 -0.06
N VAL A 95 -1.27 7.32 -0.95
CA VAL A 95 -1.34 5.87 -0.75
C VAL A 95 -0.71 5.17 -1.94
N HIS A 96 -0.06 4.03 -1.70
CA HIS A 96 0.57 3.26 -2.76
C HIS A 96 0.23 1.77 -2.71
N MET A 97 0.23 1.17 -3.89
CA MET A 97 0.20 -0.28 -4.11
C MET A 97 1.57 -0.74 -4.58
N ALA A 98 2.19 -1.63 -3.81
CA ALA A 98 3.34 -2.40 -4.27
C ALA A 98 2.84 -3.63 -5.03
N VAL A 99 2.97 -3.57 -6.35
CA VAL A 99 2.58 -4.65 -7.25
C VAL A 99 3.60 -5.78 -7.14
N THR A 100 3.08 -6.98 -6.91
CA THR A 100 3.83 -8.23 -6.80
C THR A 100 3.24 -9.22 -7.79
N LEU A 101 3.93 -10.33 -8.02
CA LEU A 101 3.45 -11.33 -8.96
C LEU A 101 1.99 -11.80 -8.67
N PRO A 102 1.60 -12.11 -7.42
CA PRO A 102 0.22 -12.53 -7.11
C PRO A 102 -0.87 -11.51 -7.45
N ASN A 103 -0.61 -10.21 -7.29
CA ASN A 103 -1.60 -9.17 -7.53
C ASN A 103 -1.53 -8.59 -8.96
N SER A 104 -0.51 -8.94 -9.73
CA SER A 104 -0.32 -8.45 -11.10
C SER A 104 -1.45 -8.86 -12.06
N THR A 105 -2.10 -10.00 -11.82
CA THR A 105 -3.23 -10.49 -12.62
C THR A 105 -4.55 -9.80 -12.30
N ASN A 106 -4.62 -9.01 -11.23
CA ASN A 106 -5.83 -8.34 -10.76
C ASN A 106 -5.84 -6.83 -11.06
N ALA A 107 -5.00 -6.35 -12.00
CA ALA A 107 -4.87 -4.93 -12.31
C ALA A 107 -6.19 -4.27 -12.73
N ASP A 108 -7.01 -4.95 -13.53
CA ASP A 108 -8.32 -4.42 -13.94
C ASP A 108 -9.30 -4.35 -12.76
N GLN A 109 -9.40 -5.45 -11.99
CA GLN A 109 -10.24 -5.51 -10.80
C GLN A 109 -9.87 -4.41 -9.80
N PHE A 110 -8.57 -4.15 -9.60
CA PHE A 110 -8.09 -3.06 -8.76
C PHE A 110 -8.62 -1.71 -9.22
N VAL A 111 -8.59 -1.42 -10.52
CA VAL A 111 -9.07 -0.14 -11.07
C VAL A 111 -10.59 -0.01 -10.96
N GLU A 112 -11.33 -1.11 -11.16
CA GLU A 112 -12.78 -1.15 -10.97
C GLU A 112 -13.17 -0.89 -9.51
N ASP A 113 -12.52 -1.59 -8.59
CA ASP A 113 -12.75 -1.43 -7.14
C ASP A 113 -12.36 -0.02 -6.67
N LEU A 114 -11.27 0.53 -7.20
CA LEU A 114 -10.86 1.91 -6.92
C LEU A 114 -11.91 2.92 -7.43
N ARG A 115 -12.49 2.72 -8.61
CA ARG A 115 -13.60 3.55 -9.11
C ARG A 115 -14.81 3.46 -8.20
N ALA A 116 -15.17 2.26 -7.76
CA ALA A 116 -16.29 2.04 -6.85
C ALA A 116 -16.04 2.71 -5.49
N ALA A 117 -14.83 2.58 -4.93
CA ALA A 117 -14.44 3.23 -3.68
C ALA A 117 -14.50 4.76 -3.78
N VAL A 118 -13.97 5.35 -4.86
CA VAL A 118 -14.07 6.81 -5.07
C VAL A 118 -15.53 7.26 -5.17
N ALA A 119 -16.39 6.51 -5.87
CA ALA A 119 -17.81 6.83 -5.98
C ALA A 119 -18.53 6.76 -4.62
N GLU A 120 -18.16 5.81 -3.76
CA GLU A 120 -18.75 5.64 -2.43
C GLU A 120 -18.26 6.71 -1.44
N VAL A 121 -16.95 7.00 -1.43
CA VAL A 121 -16.36 8.06 -0.61
C VAL A 121 -16.96 9.43 -0.97
N LYS A 122 -17.26 9.69 -2.25
CA LYS A 122 -17.93 10.94 -2.66
C LYS A 122 -19.34 11.11 -2.08
N LYS A 123 -20.06 10.01 -1.81
CA LYS A 123 -21.40 10.08 -1.20
C LYS A 123 -21.32 10.33 0.30
N GLU A 124 -20.42 9.62 0.98
CA GLU A 124 -20.29 9.66 2.44
C GLU A 124 -18.81 9.77 2.86
N PRO A 125 -18.16 10.95 2.71
CA PRO A 125 -16.73 11.10 3.01
C PRO A 125 -16.37 10.78 4.47
N ALA A 126 -17.28 11.07 5.40
CA ALA A 126 -17.07 10.88 6.84
C ALA A 126 -17.05 9.40 7.28
N LYS A 127 -17.61 8.49 6.47
CA LYS A 127 -17.72 7.07 6.81
C LYS A 127 -16.37 6.35 6.81
N PHE A 128 -15.43 6.81 5.97
CA PHE A 128 -14.14 6.15 5.74
C PHE A 128 -12.96 6.97 6.27
N ALA A 129 -13.14 7.72 7.35
CA ALA A 129 -12.13 8.67 7.83
C ALA A 129 -11.21 8.12 8.94
N SER A 130 -11.10 6.79 9.11
CA SER A 130 -10.36 6.20 10.24
C SER A 130 -8.86 6.47 10.14
N THR A 131 -8.25 6.06 9.04
CA THR A 131 -6.83 6.26 8.77
C THR A 131 -6.52 7.71 8.44
N ALA A 132 -7.45 8.42 7.81
CA ALA A 132 -7.36 9.87 7.62
C ALA A 132 -7.27 10.62 8.97
N GLY A 133 -8.08 10.24 9.95
CA GLY A 133 -8.06 10.81 11.30
C GLY A 133 -6.76 10.51 12.02
N LEU A 134 -6.28 9.26 11.97
CA LEU A 134 -5.02 8.86 12.60
C LEU A 134 -3.82 9.63 12.05
N TYR A 135 -3.66 9.65 10.72
CA TYR A 135 -2.51 10.32 10.10
C TYR A 135 -2.64 11.85 10.11
N GLY A 136 -3.85 12.39 10.08
CA GLY A 136 -4.10 13.82 10.29
C GLY A 136 -3.67 14.27 11.69
N MET A 137 -3.99 13.49 12.73
CA MET A 137 -3.48 13.75 14.09
C MET A 137 -1.96 13.61 14.15
N ALA A 138 -1.40 12.52 13.63
CA ALA A 138 0.04 12.25 13.66
C ALA A 138 0.87 13.37 13.02
N ALA A 139 0.39 13.96 11.92
CA ALA A 139 1.07 15.08 11.24
C ALA A 139 1.06 16.39 12.06
N SER A 140 0.15 16.53 13.02
CA SER A 140 0.00 17.74 13.85
C SER A 140 0.69 17.64 15.22
N LEU A 141 1.10 16.44 15.62
CA LEU A 141 1.65 16.16 16.95
C LEU A 141 3.18 16.31 16.98
N PRO A 142 3.76 16.70 18.13
CA PRO A 142 5.22 16.72 18.31
C PRO A 142 5.83 15.32 18.12
N SER A 143 7.07 15.26 17.63
CA SER A 143 7.77 13.99 17.37
C SER A 143 7.92 13.11 18.62
N SER A 144 8.09 13.71 19.80
CA SER A 144 8.19 12.97 21.08
C SER A 144 6.95 12.12 21.37
N PHE A 145 5.76 12.62 21.00
CA PHE A 145 4.52 11.86 21.19
C PHE A 145 4.44 10.67 20.23
N LEU A 146 4.96 10.82 19.00
CA LEU A 146 5.02 9.73 18.03
C LEU A 146 6.01 8.63 18.48
N GLU A 147 7.13 9.03 19.09
CA GLU A 147 8.11 8.09 19.67
C GLU A 147 7.50 7.30 20.83
N ASP A 148 6.80 7.96 21.76
CA ASP A 148 6.12 7.30 22.88
C ASP A 148 5.03 6.33 22.40
N ALA A 149 4.21 6.74 21.42
CA ALA A 149 3.18 5.90 20.85
C ALA A 149 3.77 4.67 20.13
N ALA A 150 4.89 4.84 19.42
CA ALA A 150 5.60 3.73 18.79
C ALA A 150 6.20 2.76 19.82
N GLY A 151 6.75 3.29 20.92
CA GLY A 151 7.22 2.49 22.05
C GLY A 151 6.11 1.63 22.65
N ALA A 152 4.98 2.26 23.00
CA ALA A 152 3.82 1.54 23.55
C ALA A 152 3.27 0.46 22.60
N TYR A 153 3.27 0.72 21.28
CA TYR A 153 2.89 -0.28 20.29
C TYR A 153 3.86 -1.48 20.30
N LEU A 154 5.17 -1.23 20.32
CA LEU A 154 6.18 -2.29 20.38
C LEU A 154 6.07 -3.10 21.67
N ASP A 155 5.87 -2.44 22.80
CA ASP A 155 5.69 -3.09 24.11
C ASP A 155 4.47 -4.01 24.08
N THR A 156 3.33 -3.53 23.55
CA THR A 156 2.11 -4.33 23.40
C THR A 156 2.34 -5.57 22.53
N MET A 157 3.07 -5.42 21.42
CA MET A 157 3.39 -6.52 20.52
C MET A 157 4.30 -7.57 21.18
N ILE A 158 5.23 -7.14 22.04
CA ILE A 158 6.12 -8.04 22.78
C ILE A 158 5.35 -8.77 23.88
N GLU A 159 4.51 -8.05 24.64
CA GLU A 159 3.67 -8.64 25.69
C GLU A 159 2.69 -9.68 25.12
N ALA A 160 2.13 -9.45 23.93
CA ALA A 160 1.26 -10.41 23.26
C ALA A 160 1.98 -11.71 22.83
N ILE A 161 3.31 -11.68 22.66
CA ILE A 161 4.12 -12.83 22.22
C ILE A 161 4.58 -13.68 23.41
N VAL A 162 4.73 -13.09 24.60
CA VAL A 162 5.03 -13.84 25.83
C VAL A 162 3.71 -14.38 26.38
N PRO A 163 3.48 -15.70 26.42
CA PRO A 163 2.28 -16.24 27.04
C PRO A 163 2.28 -15.77 28.51
N SER A 164 1.20 -15.15 28.95
CA SER A 164 0.96 -14.90 30.37
C SER A 164 1.05 -16.24 31.09
N SER A 165 2.16 -16.47 31.79
CA SER A 165 2.40 -17.64 32.64
C SER A 165 1.48 -17.64 33.85
#